data_AF-A0A453Q2P7-F1
#
_entry.id   AF-A0A453Q2P7-F1
#
_cell.length_a   1.000
_cell.length_b   1.000
_cell.length_c   1.000
_cell.angle_alpha   90.00
_cell.angle_beta   90.00
_cell.angle_gamma   90.00
#
_symmetry.space_group_name_H-M   'P 1'
#
loop_
_entity.id
_entity.type
_entity.pdbx_description
1 polymer ?
#
loop_
_entity_poly.entity_id
_entity_poly.type
_entity_poly.pdbx_seq_one_letter_code
_entity_poly.pdbx_strand_id
1 'polypeptide(L)'
;GICLTYENQSVMKRQDTKWQAGRDVWWQDVVTNFPTKCDVEWVDAEDPLFLLYTSGSTGKPKGVMHTSGGYMVYTATTFKYAFDYKPTDIYW
;
A
#
# COMPACT_ATOMS: atom_id res chain seq x y z
N GLY A 1 17.18 -6.86 3.57
CA GLY A 1 15.74 -7.02 3.85
C GLY A 1 15.19 -8.10 2.94
N ILE A 2 14.09 -8.74 3.34
CA ILE A 2 13.36 -9.68 2.48
C ILE A 2 12.69 -8.90 1.35
N CYS A 3 12.69 -9.45 0.15
CA CYS A 3 11.97 -8.94 -1.00
C CYS A 3 10.82 -9.90 -1.34
N LEU A 4 9.60 -9.45 -1.11
CA LEU A 4 8.40 -10.22 -1.47
C LEU A 4 8.14 -10.03 -2.97
N THR A 5 8.22 -11.11 -3.72
CA THR A 5 8.06 -11.11 -5.17
C THR A 5 6.74 -11.77 -5.54
N TYR A 6 5.92 -11.08 -6.33
CA TYR A 6 4.66 -11.62 -6.83
C TYR A 6 4.89 -12.34 -8.16
N GLU A 7 4.54 -13.62 -8.24
CA GLU A 7 4.52 -14.35 -9.50
C GLU A 7 3.43 -13.83 -10.45
N ASN A 8 3.81 -13.33 -11.63
CA ASN A 8 2.90 -12.94 -12.70
C ASN A 8 3.18 -13.76 -13.97
N GLN A 9 2.40 -14.83 -14.15
CA GLN A 9 2.54 -15.77 -15.26
C GLN A 9 2.26 -15.15 -16.63
N SER A 10 1.49 -14.05 -16.69
CA SER A 10 1.23 -13.32 -17.94
C SER A 10 2.44 -12.52 -18.43
N VAL A 11 3.43 -12.28 -17.56
CA VAL A 11 4.63 -11.52 -17.88
C VAL A 11 5.85 -12.43 -18.03
N MET A 12 6.07 -13.34 -17.06
CA MET A 12 7.27 -14.17 -17.02
C MET A 12 7.05 -15.42 -16.16
N LYS A 13 7.68 -16.55 -16.51
CA LYS A 13 7.68 -17.75 -15.67
C LYS A 13 8.60 -17.56 -14.46
N ARG A 14 8.25 -18.20 -13.34
CA ARG A 14 9.01 -18.19 -12.08
C ARG A 14 10.51 -18.48 -12.28
N GLN A 15 10.83 -19.51 -13.07
CA GLN A 15 12.20 -19.97 -13.35
C GLN A 15 13.05 -18.97 -14.15
N ASP A 16 12.41 -18.06 -14.88
CA ASP A 16 13.08 -17.05 -15.71
C ASP A 16 13.26 -15.72 -14.94
N THR A 17 12.71 -15.63 -13.73
CA THR A 17 12.82 -14.43 -12.88
C THR A 17 14.22 -14.32 -12.29
N LYS A 18 14.86 -13.16 -12.46
CA LYS A 18 16.15 -12.87 -11.80
C LYS A 18 15.97 -12.95 -10.29
N TRP A 19 16.69 -13.89 -9.67
CA TRP A 19 16.48 -14.23 -8.28
C TRP A 19 17.76 -14.09 -7.45
N GLN A 20 17.65 -13.47 -6.28
CA GLN A 20 18.70 -13.43 -5.28
C GLN A 20 18.34 -14.34 -4.11
N ALA A 21 19.02 -15.49 -4.03
CA ALA A 21 18.84 -16.44 -2.93
C ALA A 21 19.09 -15.77 -1.56
N GLY A 22 18.24 -16.08 -0.59
CA GLY A 22 18.28 -15.52 0.77
C GLY A 22 17.70 -14.10 0.90
N ARG A 23 17.41 -13.40 -0.20
CA ARG A 23 16.70 -12.09 -0.21
C ARG A 23 15.28 -12.23 -0.71
N ASP A 24 15.12 -12.87 -1.86
CA ASP A 24 13.84 -12.94 -2.56
C ASP A 24 13.03 -14.14 -2.08
N VAL A 25 11.73 -13.93 -1.88
CA VAL A 25 10.75 -14.97 -1.55
C VAL A 25 9.46 -14.72 -2.31
N TRP A 26 8.75 -15.79 -2.67
CA TRP A 26 7.49 -15.67 -3.40
C TRP A 26 6.38 -15.30 -2.42
N TRP A 27 5.72 -14.17 -2.65
CA TRP A 27 4.63 -13.70 -1.81
C TRP A 27 3.55 -14.78 -1.66
N GLN A 28 3.18 -15.43 -2.78
CA GLN A 28 2.16 -16.48 -2.82
C GLN A 28 2.50 -17.71 -1.97
N ASP A 29 3.79 -18.07 -1.87
CA ASP A 29 4.24 -19.20 -1.07
C ASP A 29 4.27 -18.87 0.43
N VAL A 30 4.39 -17.58 0.77
CA VAL A 30 4.58 -17.11 2.16
C VAL A 30 3.26 -16.72 2.80
N VAL A 31 2.43 -15.92 2.11
CA VAL A 31 1.21 -15.30 2.67
C VAL A 31 0.19 -16.33 3.15
N THR A 32 0.15 -17.51 2.52
CA THR A 32 -0.77 -18.60 2.85
C THR A 32 -0.47 -19.28 4.19
N ASN A 33 0.73 -19.08 4.73
CA ASN A 33 1.14 -19.61 6.03
C ASN A 33 0.68 -18.72 7.20
N PHE A 34 0.11 -17.54 6.92
CA PHE A 34 -0.35 -16.60 7.93
C PHE A 34 -1.87 -16.64 8.11
N PRO A 35 -2.39 -16.31 9.30
CA PRO A 35 -3.82 -16.25 9.55
C PRO A 35 -4.51 -15.19 8.68
N THR A 36 -5.78 -15.42 8.36
CA THR A 36 -6.64 -14.44 7.67
C THR A 36 -7.21 -13.36 8.60
N LYS A 37 -6.83 -13.40 9.88
CA LYS A 37 -7.20 -12.42 10.90
C LYS A 37 -5.92 -11.92 11.58
N CYS A 38 -5.84 -10.60 11.74
CA CYS A 38 -4.78 -9.92 12.45
C CYS A 38 -5.43 -8.87 13.34
N ASP A 39 -4.96 -8.74 14.57
CA ASP A 39 -5.42 -7.67 15.44
C ASP A 39 -4.95 -6.32 14.88
N VAL A 40 -5.72 -5.28 15.17
CA VAL A 40 -5.37 -3.91 14.76
C VAL A 40 -4.34 -3.33 15.71
N GLU A 41 -3.36 -2.63 15.16
CA GLU A 41 -2.48 -1.77 15.94
C GLU A 41 -3.19 -0.44 16.17
N TRP A 42 -3.35 -0.06 17.43
CA TRP A 42 -3.96 1.24 17.78
C TRP A 42 -2.89 2.32 17.75
N VAL A 43 -3.15 3.39 17.00
CA VAL A 43 -2.21 4.49 16.75
C VAL A 43 -2.82 5.83 17.16
N ASP A 44 -1.97 6.83 17.44
CA ASP A 44 -2.40 8.20 17.65
C ASP A 44 -2.88 8.82 16.32
N ALA A 45 -3.71 9.86 16.41
CA ALA A 45 -4.17 10.59 15.23
C ALA A 45 -3.00 11.21 14.43
N GLU A 46 -1.92 11.61 15.12
CA GLU A 46 -0.75 12.22 14.52
C GLU A 46 0.34 11.22 14.12
N ASP A 47 0.13 9.90 14.32
CA ASP A 47 1.07 8.91 13.85
C ASP A 47 1.13 8.85 12.31
N PRO A 48 2.33 8.71 11.71
CA PRO A 48 2.50 8.69 10.27
C PRO A 48 1.72 7.53 9.61
N LEU A 49 0.92 7.84 8.60
CA LEU A 49 0.19 6.86 7.80
C LEU A 49 1.00 6.41 6.57
N PHE A 50 1.51 7.38 5.79
CA PHE A 50 2.36 7.10 4.64
C PHE A 50 3.25 8.29 4.26
N LEU A 51 4.29 7.99 3.46
CA LEU A 51 5.09 8.95 2.72
C LEU A 51 4.77 8.86 1.22
N LEU A 52 4.35 9.97 0.62
CA LEU A 52 4.13 10.06 -0.82
C LEU A 52 5.22 10.91 -1.46
N TYR A 53 6.07 10.26 -2.25
CA TYR A 53 7.12 10.94 -2.99
C TYR A 53 6.57 11.61 -4.24
N THR A 54 6.79 12.91 -4.35
CA THR A 54 6.34 13.73 -5.48
C THR A 54 7.53 14.36 -6.19
N SER A 55 7.40 14.60 -7.50
CA SER A 55 8.41 15.32 -8.27
C SER A 55 8.44 16.79 -7.80
N GLY A 56 9.53 17.17 -7.14
CA GLY A 56 9.77 18.56 -6.75
C GLY A 56 10.41 19.36 -7.90
N SER A 57 10.17 20.67 -7.92
CA SER A 57 10.82 21.61 -8.87
C SER A 57 12.35 21.63 -8.78
N THR A 58 12.92 21.18 -7.66
CA THR A 58 14.36 21.18 -7.37
C THR A 58 15.07 19.86 -7.74
N GLY A 59 14.43 18.98 -8.51
CA GLY A 59 15.02 17.74 -9.04
C GLY A 59 15.17 16.58 -8.05
N LYS A 60 15.04 16.82 -6.74
CA LYS A 60 14.97 15.77 -5.71
C LYS A 60 13.50 15.52 -5.33
N PRO A 61 13.01 14.26 -5.38
CA PRO A 61 11.67 13.94 -4.92
C PRO A 61 11.47 14.32 -3.45
N LYS A 62 10.33 14.97 -3.13
CA LYS A 62 9.96 15.32 -1.76
C LYS A 62 9.03 14.25 -1.20
N GLY A 63 9.33 13.71 -0.02
CA GLY A 63 8.47 12.78 0.70
C GLY A 63 7.44 13.55 1.53
N VAL A 64 6.22 13.67 1.01
CA VAL A 64 5.10 14.30 1.74
C VAL A 64 4.57 13.28 2.75
N MET A 65 4.55 13.65 4.03
CA MET A 65 4.03 12.81 5.10
C MET A 65 2.57 13.17 5.39
N HIS A 66 1.72 12.16 5.48
CA HIS A 66 0.35 12.28 5.98
C HIS A 66 0.21 11.51 7.29
N THR A 67 -0.49 12.10 8.27
CA THR A 67 -0.84 11.46 9.54
C THR A 67 -2.16 10.70 9.43
N SER A 68 -2.37 9.75 10.33
CA SER A 68 -3.47 8.79 10.26
C SER A 68 -4.86 9.43 10.41
N GLY A 69 -5.10 10.16 11.50
CA GLY A 69 -6.44 10.66 11.83
C GLY A 69 -6.95 11.70 10.84
N GLY A 70 -6.16 12.77 10.64
CA GLY A 70 -6.54 13.88 9.76
C GLY A 70 -6.76 13.44 8.31
N TYR A 71 -5.86 12.59 7.77
CA TYR A 71 -5.97 12.11 6.39
C TYR A 71 -7.23 11.25 6.18
N MET A 72 -7.48 10.27 7.06
CA MET A 72 -8.65 9.38 6.95
C MET A 72 -9.98 10.14 7.05
N VAL A 73 -10.10 11.08 8.00
CA VAL A 73 -11.32 11.90 8.14
C VAL A 73 -11.53 12.79 6.91
N TYR A 74 -10.48 13.48 6.45
CA TYR A 74 -10.58 14.39 5.31
C TYR A 74 -10.96 13.64 4.02
N THR A 75 -10.29 12.53 3.72
CA THR A 75 -10.56 11.73 2.52
C THR A 75 -11.98 11.15 2.54
N ALA A 76 -12.42 10.54 3.65
CA ALA A 76 -13.78 10.01 3.76
C ALA A 76 -14.85 11.11 3.64
N THR A 77 -14.61 12.27 4.26
CA THR A 77 -15.54 13.41 4.22
C THR A 77 -15.66 13.97 2.81
N THR A 78 -14.53 14.30 2.18
CA THR A 78 -14.54 14.85 0.82
C THR A 78 -15.08 13.84 -0.19
N PHE A 79 -14.76 12.56 -0.04
CA PHE A 79 -15.32 11.51 -0.87
C PHE A 79 -16.85 11.48 -0.78
N LYS A 80 -17.40 11.47 0.44
CA LYS A 80 -18.84 11.47 0.69
C LYS A 80 -19.55 12.69 0.10
N TYR A 81 -19.01 13.89 0.29
CA TYR A 81 -19.73 15.12 -0.05
C TYR A 81 -19.41 15.67 -1.45
N ALA A 82 -18.18 15.55 -1.93
CA ALA A 82 -17.81 16.07 -3.24
C ALA A 82 -18.30 15.17 -4.39
N PHE A 83 -18.32 13.84 -4.16
CA PHE A 83 -18.83 12.86 -5.13
C PHE A 83 -20.26 12.41 -4.81
N ASP A 84 -20.87 12.96 -3.76
CA ASP A 84 -22.18 12.57 -3.24
C ASP A 84 -22.35 11.06 -2.98
N TYR A 85 -21.24 10.37 -2.66
CA TYR A 85 -21.16 8.90 -2.61
C TYR A 85 -22.26 8.26 -1.73
N LYS A 86 -22.93 7.23 -2.28
CA LYS A 86 -23.92 6.38 -1.60
C LYS A 86 -23.40 4.94 -1.46
N PRO A 87 -23.89 4.16 -0.48
CA PRO A 87 -23.43 2.77 -0.26
C PRO A 87 -23.61 1.81 -1.44
N THR A 88 -24.53 2.12 -2.36
CA THR A 88 -24.78 1.30 -3.57
C THR A 88 -23.90 1.72 -4.75
N ASP A 89 -23.15 2.81 -4.63
CA ASP A 89 -22.38 3.35 -5.74
C ASP A 89 -21.08 2.57 -5.94
N ILE A 90 -20.72 2.41 -7.21
CA ILE A 90 -19.41 1.92 -7.64
C ILE A 90 -18.60 3.15 -8.04
N TYR A 91 -17.54 3.45 -7.29
CA TYR A 91 -16.58 4.50 -7.64
C TYR A 91 -15.48 3.94 -8.55
N TRP A 92 -15.14 4.65 -9.62
CA TRP A 92 -14.10 4.28 -10.58
C TRP A 92 -13.21 5.48 -10.93
#